data_AF-A0A4V6ID54-F1
#
_entry.id   AF-A0A4V6ID54-F1
#
_cell.length_a   1.000
_cell.length_b   1.000
_cell.length_c   1.000
_cell.angle_alpha   90.00
_cell.angle_beta   90.00
_cell.angle_gamma   90.00
#
_symmetry.space_group_name_H-M   'P 1'
#
loop_
_entity.id
_entity.type
_entity.pdbx_description
1 polymer ?
#
loop_
_entity_poly.entity_id
_entity_poly.type
_entity_poly.pdbx_seq_one_letter_code
_entity_poly.pdbx_strand_id
1 'polypeptide(L)'
;MTKREQFNLSFSKAIIDGIVFYFCNATQTGSPQTFATILEGYDKFYAEDLIEAIDSAQAGQYYVDYHHPDSLTDDFGITIVPPNVVVSSHNYQIPLQVWKELMQEWLNFLKS
;
A
#
# COMPACT_ATOMS: atom_id res chain seq x y z
N MET A 1 -0.01 18.46 -0.83
CA MET A 1 -0.21 17.38 -1.81
C MET A 1 -0.24 16.08 -1.04
N THR A 2 -1.29 15.29 -1.24
CA THR A 2 -1.43 13.93 -0.67
C THR A 2 -0.44 12.97 -1.34
N LYS A 3 -0.12 11.84 -0.70
CA LYS A 3 0.74 10.82 -1.30
C LYS A 3 0.12 10.15 -2.50
N ARG A 4 -1.20 9.90 -2.47
CA ARG A 4 -1.89 9.41 -3.66
C ARG A 4 -1.73 10.36 -4.86
N GLU A 5 -1.83 11.68 -4.65
CA GLU A 5 -1.59 12.67 -5.71
C GLU A 5 -0.13 12.63 -6.18
N GLN A 6 0.84 12.54 -5.26
CA GLN A 6 2.26 12.43 -5.59
C GLN A 6 2.55 11.20 -6.47
N PHE A 7 1.85 10.09 -6.24
CA PHE A 7 1.99 8.84 -6.98
C PHE A 7 1.05 8.70 -8.18
N ASN A 8 0.28 9.74 -8.54
CA ASN A 8 -0.70 9.70 -9.64
C ASN A 8 -1.79 8.63 -9.44
N LEU A 9 -2.26 8.49 -8.20
CA LEU A 9 -3.28 7.53 -7.77
C LEU A 9 -4.60 8.22 -7.43
N SER A 10 -5.70 7.51 -7.63
CA SER A 10 -7.04 7.93 -7.21
C SER A 10 -7.78 6.79 -6.50
N PHE A 11 -8.55 7.13 -5.47
CA PHE A 11 -9.34 6.18 -4.70
C PHE A 11 -10.81 6.36 -5.04
N SER A 12 -11.53 5.24 -5.21
CA SER A 12 -12.96 5.26 -5.49
C SER A 12 -13.69 4.12 -4.79
N LYS A 13 -14.98 4.35 -4.53
CA LYS A 13 -15.87 3.43 -3.82
C LYS A 13 -17.05 3.16 -4.73
N ALA A 14 -17.39 1.89 -4.94
CA ALA A 14 -18.59 1.50 -5.68
C ALA A 14 -19.46 0.56 -4.85
N ILE A 15 -20.74 0.54 -5.18
CA ILE A 15 -21.70 -0.41 -4.62
C ILE A 15 -22.20 -1.24 -5.79
N ILE A 16 -21.89 -2.54 -5.79
CA ILE A 16 -22.28 -3.49 -6.84
C ILE A 16 -23.07 -4.59 -6.15
N ASP A 17 -24.33 -4.78 -6.54
CA ASP A 17 -25.25 -5.75 -5.93
C ASP A 17 -25.35 -5.66 -4.40
N GLY A 18 -25.27 -4.43 -3.86
CA GLY A 18 -25.32 -4.16 -2.42
C GLY A 18 -24.01 -4.39 -1.67
N ILE A 19 -22.96 -4.86 -2.36
CA ILE A 19 -21.62 -5.06 -1.80
C ILE A 19 -20.79 -3.80 -2.07
N VAL A 20 -20.09 -3.33 -1.05
CA VAL A 20 -19.18 -2.19 -1.14
C VAL A 20 -17.82 -2.66 -1.62
N PHE A 21 -17.32 -2.05 -2.69
CA PHE A 21 -15.98 -2.26 -3.22
C PHE A 21 -15.17 -0.97 -3.12
N TYR A 22 -13.90 -1.11 -2.78
CA TYR A 22 -12.92 -0.03 -2.70
C TYR A 22 -11.86 -0.29 -3.76
N PHE A 23 -11.56 0.73 -4.57
CA PHE A 23 -10.63 0.63 -5.67
C PHE A 23 -9.52 1.66 -5.54
N CYS A 24 -8.32 1.27 -5.99
CA CYS A 24 -7.21 2.18 -6.19
C CYS A 24 -6.83 2.16 -7.68
N ASN A 25 -6.90 3.32 -8.33
CA ASN A 25 -6.61 3.45 -9.76
C ASN A 25 -5.36 4.29 -9.97
N ALA A 26 -4.61 3.98 -11.04
CA ALA A 26 -3.49 4.77 -11.50
C ALA A 26 -3.88 5.55 -12.76
N THR A 27 -3.41 6.80 -12.89
CA THR A 27 -3.64 7.60 -14.10
C THR A 27 -2.58 7.37 -15.19
N GLN A 28 -1.52 6.61 -14.87
CA GLN A 28 -0.39 6.32 -15.75
C GLN A 28 0.09 4.88 -15.56
N THR A 29 0.69 4.30 -16.60
CA THR A 29 1.32 2.98 -16.55
C THR A 29 2.66 3.02 -15.82
N GLY A 30 3.16 1.85 -15.36
CA GLY A 30 4.45 1.71 -14.68
C GLY A 30 4.31 1.60 -13.17
N SER A 31 5.15 2.33 -12.41
CA SER A 31 5.12 2.26 -10.95
C SER A 31 3.77 2.67 -10.34
N PRO A 32 3.02 3.67 -10.84
CA PRO A 32 1.69 3.99 -10.30
C PRO A 32 0.73 2.81 -10.39
N GLN A 33 0.72 2.09 -11.52
CA GLN A 33 -0.15 0.92 -11.70
C GLN A 33 0.21 -0.20 -10.70
N THR A 34 1.51 -0.40 -10.46
CA THR A 34 1.98 -1.39 -9.46
C THR A 34 1.51 -1.01 -8.07
N PHE A 35 1.65 0.27 -7.68
CA PHE A 35 1.22 0.75 -6.38
C PHE A 35 -0.30 0.68 -6.21
N ALA A 36 -1.05 0.96 -7.28
CA ALA A 36 -2.50 0.83 -7.29
C ALA A 36 -2.95 -0.60 -7.02
N THR A 37 -2.38 -1.57 -7.76
CA THR A 37 -2.67 -3.00 -7.58
C THR A 37 -2.33 -3.47 -6.17
N ILE A 38 -1.19 -3.02 -5.62
CA ILE A 38 -0.80 -3.36 -4.26
C ILE A 38 -1.81 -2.82 -3.25
N LEU A 39 -2.08 -1.51 -3.27
CA LEU A 39 -2.99 -0.88 -2.32
C LEU A 39 -4.37 -1.55 -2.34
N GLU A 40 -4.90 -1.86 -3.51
CA GLU A 40 -6.22 -2.52 -3.64
C GLU A 40 -6.26 -3.91 -3.00
N GLY A 41 -5.13 -4.63 -2.96
CA GLY A 41 -5.03 -5.92 -2.27
C GLY A 41 -4.96 -5.82 -0.75
N TYR A 42 -4.52 -4.68 -0.20
CA TYR A 42 -4.46 -4.45 1.24
C TYR A 42 -5.82 -4.04 1.77
N ASP A 43 -6.49 -4.95 2.48
CA ASP A 43 -7.66 -4.62 3.27
C ASP A 43 -7.29 -3.82 4.52
N LYS A 44 -8.29 -3.51 5.35
CA LYS A 44 -8.08 -2.73 6.58
C LYS A 44 -7.06 -3.39 7.52
N PHE A 45 -7.12 -4.71 7.69
CA PHE A 45 -6.26 -5.42 8.64
C PHE A 45 -4.83 -5.48 8.14
N TYR A 46 -4.62 -5.87 6.88
CA TYR A 46 -3.28 -5.89 6.29
C TYR A 46 -2.66 -4.48 6.24
N ALA A 47 -3.46 -3.45 5.97
CA ALA A 47 -2.97 -2.08 5.96
C ALA A 47 -2.53 -1.60 7.36
N GLU A 48 -3.28 -1.95 8.41
CA GLU A 48 -2.91 -1.66 9.80
C GLU A 48 -1.62 -2.38 10.20
N ASP A 49 -1.50 -3.68 9.88
CA ASP A 49 -0.32 -4.50 10.19
C ASP A 49 0.96 -3.97 9.51
N LEU A 50 0.88 -3.62 8.22
CA LEU A 50 2.03 -3.05 7.51
C LEU A 50 2.46 -1.69 8.10
N ILE A 51 1.51 -0.83 8.49
CA ILE A 51 1.82 0.45 9.12
C ILE A 51 2.56 0.22 10.45
N GLU A 52 2.11 -0.72 11.29
CA GLU A 52 2.76 -1.10 12.55
C GLU A 52 4.17 -1.66 12.33
N ALA A 53 4.35 -2.51 11.31
CA ALA A 53 5.66 -3.03 10.94
C ALA A 53 6.62 -1.91 10.49
N ILE A 54 6.13 -0.92 9.73
CA ILE A 54 6.93 0.24 9.34
C ILE A 54 7.31 1.10 10.56
N ASP A 55 6.36 1.36 11.47
CA ASP A 55 6.64 2.11 12.71
C ASP A 55 7.70 1.40 13.57
N SER A 56 7.58 0.08 13.73
CA SER A 56 8.54 -0.76 14.43
C SER A 56 9.93 -0.71 13.78
N ALA A 57 9.99 -0.80 12.44
CA ALA A 57 11.23 -0.69 11.68
C ALA A 57 11.89 0.69 11.84
N GLN A 58 11.11 1.77 11.81
CA GLN A 58 11.60 3.14 12.03
C GLN A 58 12.11 3.35 13.48
N ALA A 59 11.53 2.64 14.45
CA ALA A 59 11.95 2.65 15.85
C ALA A 59 13.15 1.73 16.15
N GLY A 60 13.64 0.95 15.18
CA GLY A 60 14.70 -0.03 15.39
C GLY A 60 14.27 -1.24 16.23
N GLN A 61 12.97 -1.54 16.25
CA GLN A 61 12.38 -2.67 16.95
C GLN A 61 12.28 -3.89 16.04
N TYR A 62 11.82 -5.03 16.58
CA TYR A 62 11.51 -6.21 15.77
C TYR A 62 10.26 -5.97 14.91
N TYR A 63 10.27 -6.46 13.67
CA TYR A 63 9.16 -6.41 12.74
C TYR A 63 9.21 -7.60 11.77
N VAL A 64 8.07 -7.92 11.16
CA VAL A 64 8.01 -8.80 9.98
C VAL A 64 8.42 -7.98 8.77
N ASP A 65 9.41 -8.46 8.01
CA ASP A 65 9.99 -7.73 6.89
C ASP A 65 9.18 -7.89 5.59
N TYR A 66 8.66 -9.09 5.30
CA TYR A 66 7.90 -9.38 4.10
C TYR A 66 6.38 -9.37 4.36
N HIS A 67 5.67 -8.59 3.56
CA HIS A 67 4.23 -8.38 3.62
C HIS A 67 3.59 -8.63 2.26
N HIS A 68 2.59 -9.49 2.22
CA HIS A 68 1.88 -9.84 0.98
C HIS A 68 0.41 -10.18 1.31
N PRO A 69 -0.56 -9.46 0.71
CA PRO A 69 -1.97 -9.83 0.83
C PRO A 69 -2.30 -11.09 0.03
N ASP A 70 -3.05 -11.99 0.62
CA ASP A 70 -3.52 -13.25 -0.01
C ASP A 70 -4.30 -13.03 -1.32
N SER A 71 -4.84 -11.81 -1.52
CA SER A 71 -5.61 -11.42 -2.70
C SER A 71 -4.74 -11.13 -3.94
N LEU A 72 -3.42 -11.03 -3.79
CA LEU A 72 -2.49 -10.65 -4.84
C LEU A 72 -1.62 -11.83 -5.29
N THR A 73 -1.05 -11.74 -6.49
CA THR A 73 0.01 -12.67 -6.92
C THR A 73 1.33 -12.32 -6.22
N ASP A 74 2.25 -13.30 -6.12
CA ASP A 74 3.54 -13.16 -5.40
C ASP A 74 4.40 -11.97 -5.88
N ASP A 75 4.17 -11.50 -7.12
CA ASP A 75 4.87 -10.36 -7.73
C ASP A 75 4.56 -9.00 -7.07
N PHE A 76 3.55 -8.92 -6.21
CA PHE A 76 3.06 -7.68 -5.58
C PHE A 76 3.32 -7.62 -4.06
N GLY A 77 4.31 -8.38 -3.58
CA GLY A 77 4.80 -8.26 -2.20
C GLY A 77 5.47 -6.92 -1.89
N ILE A 78 5.59 -6.64 -0.59
CA ILE A 78 6.34 -5.52 -0.04
C ILE A 78 7.36 -6.07 0.94
N THR A 79 8.62 -5.68 0.79
CA THR A 79 9.66 -5.95 1.78
C THR A 79 10.10 -4.65 2.45
N ILE A 80 10.08 -4.59 3.77
CA ILE A 80 10.63 -3.49 4.57
C ILE A 80 12.15 -3.65 4.62
N VAL A 81 12.88 -2.70 4.01
CA VAL A 81 14.35 -2.66 3.98
C VAL A 81 14.80 -1.23 4.33
N PRO A 82 14.95 -0.88 5.62
CA PRO A 82 15.21 0.48 6.05
C PRO A 82 16.42 1.11 5.32
N PRO A 83 16.29 2.37 4.83
CA PRO A 83 15.24 3.34 5.14
C PRO A 83 14.01 3.27 4.20
N ASN A 84 13.88 2.23 3.37
CA ASN A 84 12.86 2.11 2.34
C ASN A 84 11.92 0.91 2.55
N VAL A 85 10.79 0.91 1.86
CA VAL A 85 10.14 -0.31 1.41
C VAL A 85 10.61 -0.63 0.00
N VAL A 86 10.69 -1.92 -0.32
CA VAL A 86 10.95 -2.45 -1.64
C VAL A 86 9.66 -3.11 -2.11
N VAL A 87 9.11 -2.59 -3.20
CA VAL A 87 7.95 -3.18 -3.86
C VAL A 87 8.44 -4.25 -4.84
N SER A 88 7.95 -5.49 -4.67
CA SER A 88 8.33 -6.67 -5.45
C SER A 88 8.04 -6.52 -6.96
N SER A 89 8.57 -7.48 -7.75
CA SER A 89 8.68 -7.55 -9.22
C SER A 89 9.48 -6.45 -9.94
N HIS A 90 9.53 -5.22 -9.40
CA HIS A 90 10.17 -4.08 -10.07
C HIS A 90 11.23 -3.36 -9.24
N ASN A 91 11.47 -3.78 -7.99
CA ASN A 91 12.49 -3.22 -7.09
C ASN A 91 12.34 -1.70 -6.88
N TYR A 92 11.10 -1.20 -6.85
CA TYR A 92 10.85 0.20 -6.53
C TYR A 92 11.15 0.44 -5.06
N GLN A 93 12.10 1.35 -4.81
CA GLN A 93 12.48 1.75 -3.45
C GLN A 93 11.76 3.02 -3.09
N ILE A 94 10.95 2.96 -2.02
CA ILE A 94 10.15 4.09 -1.55
C ILE A 94 10.49 4.32 -0.09
N PRO A 95 10.81 5.54 0.34
CA PRO A 95 11.09 5.81 1.74
C PRO A 95 9.97 5.31 2.66
N LEU A 96 10.33 4.69 3.78
CA LEU A 96 9.36 4.11 4.73
C LEU A 96 8.26 5.09 5.11
N GLN A 97 8.66 6.33 5.43
CA GLN A 97 7.73 7.39 5.79
C GLN A 97 6.74 7.72 4.66
N VAL A 98 7.22 7.75 3.42
CA VAL A 98 6.40 8.07 2.24
C VAL A 98 5.38 6.96 1.99
N TRP A 99 5.80 5.70 2.10
CA TRP A 99 4.89 4.56 1.93
C TRP A 99 3.88 4.46 3.07
N LYS A 100 4.30 4.69 4.32
CA LYS A 100 3.41 4.75 5.49
C LYS A 100 2.32 5.79 5.31
N GLU A 101 2.67 6.99 4.87
CA GLU A 101 1.69 8.07 4.61
C GLU A 101 0.68 7.67 3.51
N LEU A 102 1.13 7.01 2.44
CA LEU A 102 0.24 6.49 1.40
C LEU A 102 -0.70 5.39 1.93
N MET A 103 -0.16 4.44 2.71
CA MET A 103 -0.96 3.36 3.31
C MET A 103 -1.97 3.91 4.32
N GLN A 104 -1.59 4.96 5.08
CA GLN A 104 -2.50 5.64 6.00
C GLN A 104 -3.64 6.37 5.26
N GLU A 105 -3.35 7.01 4.13
CA GLU A 105 -4.38 7.59 3.26
C GLU A 105 -5.37 6.53 2.76
N TRP A 106 -4.86 5.36 2.35
CA TRP A 106 -5.68 4.23 1.92
C TRP A 106 -6.53 3.66 3.06
N LEU A 107 -5.92 3.39 4.22
CA LEU A 107 -6.62 2.91 5.40
C LEU A 107 -7.74 3.85 5.85
N ASN A 108 -7.50 5.16 5.81
CA ASN A 108 -8.52 6.16 6.13
C ASN A 108 -9.67 6.13 5.12
N PHE A 109 -9.38 5.88 3.84
CA PHE A 109 -10.40 5.73 2.82
C PHE A 109 -11.25 4.46 3.02
N LEU A 110 -10.64 3.32 3.35
CA LEU A 110 -11.34 2.07 3.68
C LEU A 110 -12.29 2.22 4.89
N LYS A 111 -11.95 3.11 5.83
CA LYS A 111 -12.76 3.39 7.03
C LYS A 111 -13.91 4.37 6.80
N SER A 112 -14.04 4.94 5.59
CA SER A 112 -15.06 5.94 5.22
C SER A 112 -16.30 5.38 4.51
#